data_AF-A0A4U0WL21-F1
#
_entry.id   AF-A0A4U0WL21-F1
#
_cell.length_a   1.000
_cell.length_b   1.000
_cell.length_c   1.000
_cell.angle_alpha   90.00
_cell.angle_beta   90.00
_cell.angle_gamma   90.00
#
_symmetry.space_group_name_H-M   'P 1'
#
loop_
_entity.id
_entity.type
_entity.pdbx_description
1 polymer ?
#
loop_
_entity_poly.entity_id
_entity_poly.type
_entity_poly.pdbx_seq_one_letter_code
_entity_poly.pdbx_strand_id
1 'polypeptide(L)'
;MPRPTQTQPQAGSICTNLAQLRAAPNRLNSTDGYTYAKDSDAALKKVTDKTALHCYHVAGDIPDLLLIGVVYEELRDTKARFGHTSSGRWVDVYAIIIVDQADQGYSKVVATLELRSGKKGREVLGGHAQVFPNIVVVEGAPIYPTDYRLLPQHQSDMRSVASRVLKAVERTLRRTGGEKLVWHNTHSVELFSFFSTEMWNRLQAIVCTNALKVDDNAVSLANRREDLIWEEHVLRAEQFKVTVLYVHESCSGVENLPNLRQFKGFADAWPAMLPSPGYLALLQWTFGNLAQLIFQSVAAVDHCYRGECVRRARALLAQHDSAQYWAKRILEEDLYSRETCRMVLASRKLELLGGLDGNISCPIDALPDKLADLLIGPGRPTNHLTAARVAVDHNRGTLQVSLSRRVVTFVLVGPIRPASQERVRTVFWARWENFVRLIRERNPPPTLSRPIASAWKDWCHAMKSVVFHIGKELPDRREQLEKCMKAIEDGAMTRICKRTLRTPA
;
A
#
# COMPACT_ATOMS: atom_id res chain seq x y z
N MET A 1 -47.31 -28.68 14.83
CA MET A 1 -46.45 -28.85 13.64
C MET A 1 -45.00 -28.74 14.08
N PRO A 2 -44.14 -29.75 13.85
CA PRO A 2 -42.72 -29.62 14.14
C PRO A 2 -42.05 -28.70 13.10
N ARG A 3 -41.06 -27.94 13.55
CA ARG A 3 -40.29 -26.92 12.80
C ARG A 3 -39.63 -27.48 11.53
N PRO A 4 -39.45 -26.66 10.48
CA PRO A 4 -38.55 -27.03 9.40
C PRO A 4 -37.12 -27.08 9.95
N THR A 5 -36.51 -28.23 9.75
CA THR A 5 -35.13 -28.59 10.04
C THR A 5 -34.19 -27.56 9.42
N GLN A 6 -33.41 -26.87 10.25
CA GLN A 6 -32.17 -26.25 9.79
C GLN A 6 -31.25 -27.39 9.36
N THR A 7 -31.09 -27.58 8.06
CA THR A 7 -30.03 -28.41 7.50
C THR A 7 -28.69 -27.83 7.96
N GLN A 8 -28.04 -28.54 8.89
CA GLN A 8 -26.64 -28.30 9.22
C GLN A 8 -25.83 -28.34 7.92
N PRO A 9 -24.91 -27.39 7.68
CA PRO A 9 -24.10 -27.42 6.47
C PRO A 9 -23.21 -28.66 6.52
N GLN A 10 -23.33 -29.52 5.51
CA GLN A 10 -22.34 -30.55 5.21
C GLN A 10 -21.00 -29.88 4.85
N ALA A 11 -19.89 -30.59 5.09
CA ALA A 11 -18.57 -30.16 4.64
C ALA A 11 -18.60 -29.72 3.16
N GLY A 12 -18.28 -28.45 2.88
CA GLY A 12 -18.34 -27.86 1.53
C GLY A 12 -19.37 -26.74 1.37
N SER A 13 -19.52 -25.83 2.35
CA SER A 13 -20.42 -24.68 2.18
C SER A 13 -19.88 -23.72 1.12
N ILE A 14 -20.63 -23.56 0.03
CA ILE A 14 -20.36 -22.56 -1.00
C ILE A 14 -20.58 -21.17 -0.39
N CYS A 15 -19.54 -20.36 -0.39
CA CYS A 15 -19.53 -18.95 -0.01
C CYS A 15 -19.34 -18.10 -1.28
N THR A 16 -20.28 -17.22 -1.57
CA THR A 16 -20.21 -16.31 -2.71
C THR A 16 -19.65 -14.94 -2.34
N ASN A 17 -19.47 -14.66 -1.04
CA ASN A 17 -18.98 -13.37 -0.55
C ASN A 17 -18.28 -13.46 0.82
N LEU A 18 -17.67 -12.35 1.23
CA LEU A 18 -16.96 -12.22 2.50
C LEU A 18 -17.86 -12.41 3.73
N ALA A 19 -19.11 -11.92 3.69
CA ALA A 19 -20.05 -12.05 4.81
C ALA A 19 -20.39 -13.51 5.12
N GLN A 20 -20.61 -14.33 4.09
CA GLN A 20 -20.83 -15.77 4.21
C GLN A 20 -19.58 -16.49 4.71
N LEU A 21 -18.40 -16.10 4.19
CA LEU A 21 -17.12 -16.66 4.62
C LEU A 21 -16.82 -16.36 6.09
N ARG A 22 -17.12 -15.13 6.56
CA ARG A 22 -17.05 -14.74 7.98
C ARG A 22 -18.04 -15.53 8.83
N ALA A 23 -19.24 -15.82 8.34
CA ALA A 23 -20.23 -16.59 9.08
C ALA A 23 -19.91 -18.09 9.15
N ALA A 24 -19.14 -18.62 8.20
CA ALA A 24 -18.87 -20.04 8.04
C ALA A 24 -18.33 -20.73 9.32
N PRO A 25 -17.36 -20.17 10.08
CA PRO A 25 -16.81 -20.84 11.26
C PRO A 25 -17.84 -21.06 12.37
N ASN A 26 -18.79 -20.14 12.52
CA ASN A 26 -19.85 -20.24 13.54
C ASN A 26 -20.93 -21.27 13.17
N ARG A 27 -20.96 -21.74 11.93
CA ARG A 27 -21.93 -22.72 11.44
C ARG A 27 -21.42 -24.16 11.51
N LEU A 28 -20.16 -24.35 11.92
CA LEU A 28 -19.54 -25.66 12.07
C LEU A 28 -19.98 -26.32 13.38
N ASN A 29 -20.11 -27.64 13.38
CA ASN A 29 -20.26 -28.39 14.63
C ASN A 29 -18.96 -28.33 15.47
N SER A 30 -19.00 -28.81 16.71
CA SER A 30 -17.88 -28.68 17.66
C SER A 30 -16.56 -29.30 17.18
N THR A 31 -16.61 -30.49 16.57
CA THR A 31 -15.43 -31.21 16.06
C THR A 31 -14.81 -30.50 14.85
N ASP A 32 -15.67 -30.06 13.92
CA ASP A 32 -15.28 -29.34 12.72
C ASP A 32 -14.73 -27.94 13.07
N GLY A 33 -15.34 -27.28 14.06
CA GLY A 33 -14.90 -25.99 14.58
C GLY A 33 -13.51 -26.07 15.24
N TYR A 34 -13.22 -27.14 15.98
CA TYR A 34 -11.88 -27.36 16.56
C TYR A 34 -10.81 -27.54 15.48
N THR A 35 -11.10 -28.35 14.46
CA THR A 35 -10.18 -28.59 13.33
C THR A 35 -9.93 -27.30 12.56
N TYR A 36 -10.97 -26.52 12.30
CA TYR A 36 -10.89 -25.22 11.66
C TYR A 36 -9.97 -24.25 12.43
N ALA A 37 -10.17 -24.13 13.75
CA ALA A 37 -9.34 -23.25 14.59
C ALA A 37 -7.87 -23.67 14.57
N LYS A 38 -7.60 -24.97 14.68
CA LYS A 38 -6.23 -25.52 14.62
C LYS A 38 -5.54 -25.23 13.29
N ASP A 39 -6.24 -25.39 12.17
CA ASP A 39 -5.70 -25.11 10.83
C ASP A 39 -5.46 -23.60 10.62
N SER A 40 -6.38 -22.77 11.10
CA SER A 40 -6.21 -21.31 11.13
C SER A 40 -4.95 -20.91 11.91
N ASP A 41 -4.80 -21.41 13.13
CA ASP A 41 -3.63 -21.13 13.98
C ASP A 41 -2.33 -21.62 13.34
N ALA A 42 -2.35 -22.79 12.70
CA ALA A 42 -1.20 -23.34 12.00
C ALA A 42 -0.79 -22.48 10.79
N ALA A 43 -1.75 -22.03 9.99
CA ALA A 43 -1.50 -21.15 8.85
C ALA A 43 -0.92 -19.80 9.31
N LEU A 44 -1.55 -19.18 10.32
CA LEU A 44 -1.12 -17.91 10.88
C LEU A 44 0.26 -18.00 11.53
N LYS A 45 0.59 -19.10 12.21
CA LYS A 45 1.91 -19.35 12.78
C LYS A 45 3.01 -19.42 11.70
N LYS A 46 2.71 -19.99 10.53
CA LYS A 46 3.66 -20.03 9.41
C LYS A 46 3.94 -18.65 8.82
N VAL A 47 2.90 -17.84 8.59
CA VAL A 47 3.06 -16.51 7.97
C VAL A 47 3.67 -15.47 8.91
N THR A 48 3.55 -15.67 10.22
CA THR A 48 4.11 -14.76 11.26
C THR A 48 5.39 -15.30 11.91
N ASP A 49 6.04 -16.28 11.29
CA ASP A 49 7.24 -16.93 11.83
C ASP A 49 8.46 -16.00 11.88
N LYS A 50 8.84 -15.55 13.07
CA LYS A 50 10.03 -14.68 13.28
C LYS A 50 11.35 -15.31 12.81
N THR A 51 11.43 -16.63 12.73
CA THR A 51 12.65 -17.34 12.33
C THR A 51 12.80 -17.42 10.81
N ALA A 52 11.72 -17.19 10.07
CA ALA A 52 11.75 -17.18 8.63
C ALA A 52 12.30 -15.86 8.11
N LEU A 53 12.92 -15.91 6.94
CA LEU A 53 13.29 -14.71 6.21
C LEU A 53 12.04 -14.18 5.48
N HIS A 54 11.58 -13.00 5.88
CA HIS A 54 10.43 -12.34 5.27
C HIS A 54 10.88 -11.58 4.01
N CYS A 55 10.28 -11.89 2.88
CA CYS A 55 10.55 -11.25 1.58
C CYS A 55 9.33 -10.43 1.17
N TYR A 56 9.46 -9.11 1.02
CA TYR A 56 8.40 -8.21 0.58
C TYR A 56 8.64 -7.81 -0.87
N HIS A 57 7.68 -8.03 -1.75
CA HIS A 57 7.75 -7.61 -3.15
C HIS A 57 6.82 -6.42 -3.37
N VAL A 58 7.41 -5.27 -3.69
CA VAL A 58 6.77 -3.93 -3.73
C VAL A 58 7.03 -3.20 -5.05
N ALA A 59 6.22 -2.19 -5.35
CA ALA A 59 6.40 -1.29 -6.49
C ALA A 59 7.22 -0.03 -6.13
N GLY A 60 7.29 0.32 -4.85
CA GLY A 60 7.89 1.57 -4.38
C GLY A 60 6.94 2.77 -4.43
N ASP A 61 5.64 2.51 -4.34
CA ASP A 61 4.62 3.56 -4.14
C ASP A 61 4.55 4.00 -2.66
N ILE A 62 3.75 5.02 -2.36
CA ILE A 62 3.72 5.61 -1.01
C ILE A 62 3.28 4.61 0.08
N PRO A 63 2.20 3.83 -0.10
CA PRO A 63 1.89 2.75 0.82
C PRO A 63 3.06 1.77 1.04
N ASP A 64 3.81 1.41 -0.01
CA ASP A 64 5.01 0.56 0.12
C ASP A 64 6.08 1.21 1.01
N LEU A 65 6.39 2.49 0.77
CA LEU A 65 7.41 3.20 1.54
C LEU A 65 7.05 3.28 3.04
N LEU A 66 5.76 3.42 3.34
CA LEU A 66 5.25 3.44 4.71
C LEU A 66 5.30 2.05 5.35
N LEU A 67 4.86 1.01 4.65
CA LEU A 67 4.99 -0.39 5.09
C LEU A 67 6.45 -0.73 5.40
N ILE A 68 7.37 -0.41 4.48
CA ILE A 68 8.82 -0.63 4.65
C ILE A 68 9.35 0.13 5.86
N GLY A 69 8.90 1.38 6.05
CA GLY A 69 9.22 2.17 7.23
C GLY A 69 8.80 1.46 8.52
N VAL A 70 7.57 0.96 8.58
CA VAL A 70 7.08 0.21 9.75
C VAL A 70 7.86 -1.09 9.95
N VAL A 71 8.08 -1.88 8.89
CA VAL A 71 8.87 -3.11 8.95
C VAL A 71 10.28 -2.85 9.45
N TYR A 72 10.93 -1.77 8.99
CA TYR A 72 12.25 -1.37 9.48
C TYR A 72 12.23 -1.04 10.97
N GLU A 73 11.25 -0.25 11.43
CA GLU A 73 11.14 0.08 12.85
C GLU A 73 10.80 -1.14 13.71
N GLU A 74 9.97 -2.05 13.21
CA GLU A 74 9.69 -3.31 13.89
C GLU A 74 10.95 -4.16 14.01
N LEU A 75 11.73 -4.33 12.93
CA LEU A 75 12.99 -5.10 12.96
C LEU A 75 14.07 -4.44 13.81
N ARG A 76 14.06 -3.12 13.95
CA ARG A 76 15.01 -2.37 14.79
C ARG A 76 14.64 -2.41 16.27
N ASP A 77 13.37 -2.20 16.60
CA ASP A 77 12.88 -2.11 17.98
C ASP A 77 12.61 -3.49 18.58
N THR A 78 12.31 -4.49 17.75
CA THR A 78 12.44 -5.86 18.21
C THR A 78 13.90 -6.08 18.54
N LYS A 79 14.20 -6.21 19.84
CA LYS A 79 15.32 -7.02 20.33
C LYS A 79 15.14 -8.50 19.92
N ALA A 80 14.59 -8.80 18.72
CA ALA A 80 14.41 -10.12 18.14
C ALA A 80 15.79 -10.65 17.77
N ARG A 81 16.53 -10.95 18.82
CA ARG A 81 17.77 -11.67 18.75
C ARG A 81 17.37 -13.13 18.91
N PHE A 82 17.52 -13.92 17.86
CA PHE A 82 17.31 -15.36 17.98
C PHE A 82 18.52 -15.97 18.65
N GLY A 83 18.31 -16.42 19.89
CA GLY A 83 19.18 -17.33 20.60
C GLY A 83 20.66 -17.00 20.50
N HIS A 84 21.46 -18.02 20.74
CA HIS A 84 22.88 -17.98 20.48
C HIS A 84 23.13 -18.90 19.28
N THR A 85 23.98 -18.48 18.35
CA THR A 85 24.71 -19.45 17.52
C THR A 85 25.35 -20.51 18.44
N SER A 86 25.80 -21.64 17.88
CA SER A 86 26.67 -22.58 18.62
C SER A 86 27.89 -21.90 19.28
N SER A 87 28.21 -20.67 18.87
CA SER A 87 29.24 -19.79 19.42
C SER A 87 28.76 -18.66 20.35
N GLY A 88 27.50 -18.64 20.82
CA GLY A 88 27.08 -17.61 21.78
C GLY A 88 26.67 -16.26 21.16
N ARG A 89 26.60 -16.10 19.83
CA ARG A 89 26.23 -14.82 19.20
C ARG A 89 24.75 -14.74 18.90
N TRP A 90 24.18 -13.58 19.21
CA TRP A 90 22.83 -13.23 18.82
C TRP A 90 22.69 -13.15 17.29
N VAL A 91 21.63 -13.76 16.76
CA VAL A 91 21.30 -13.69 15.34
C VAL A 91 20.30 -12.55 15.10
N ASP A 92 20.64 -11.63 14.20
CA ASP A 92 19.76 -10.54 13.76
C ASP A 92 18.68 -11.08 12.81
N VAL A 93 17.43 -10.60 12.95
CA VAL A 93 16.34 -10.88 12.01
C VAL A 93 16.48 -9.97 10.79
N TYR A 94 16.34 -10.57 9.60
CA TYR A 94 16.41 -9.85 8.32
C TYR A 94 15.09 -9.90 7.58
N ALA A 95 14.87 -8.88 6.75
CA ALA A 95 13.92 -8.92 5.65
C ALA A 95 14.60 -8.63 4.31
N ILE A 96 14.06 -9.20 3.24
CA ILE A 96 14.39 -8.82 1.86
C ILE A 96 13.25 -7.98 1.31
N ILE A 97 13.56 -6.85 0.68
CA ILE A 97 12.61 -6.04 -0.07
C ILE A 97 12.98 -6.13 -1.56
N ILE A 98 12.15 -6.79 -2.37
CA ILE A 98 12.26 -6.80 -3.83
C ILE A 98 11.45 -5.62 -4.35
N VAL A 99 12.07 -4.75 -5.14
CA VAL A 99 11.41 -3.53 -5.64
C VAL A 99 11.41 -3.51 -7.15
N ASP A 100 10.23 -3.57 -7.76
CA ASP A 100 10.11 -3.41 -9.20
C ASP A 100 10.51 -1.98 -9.63
N GLN A 101 10.96 -1.82 -10.87
CA GLN A 101 11.50 -0.55 -11.36
C GLN A 101 10.44 0.45 -11.86
N ALA A 102 9.18 0.32 -11.45
CA ALA A 102 8.18 1.33 -11.73
C ALA A 102 8.52 2.66 -11.03
N ASP A 103 8.43 3.78 -11.75
CA ASP A 103 8.53 5.14 -11.22
C ASP A 103 9.69 5.37 -10.23
N GLN A 104 10.89 4.86 -10.53
CA GLN A 104 12.07 4.96 -9.65
C GLN A 104 11.88 4.28 -8.28
N GLY A 105 11.05 3.23 -8.21
CA GLY A 105 10.69 2.51 -6.98
C GLY A 105 11.91 2.08 -6.16
N TYR A 106 12.89 1.43 -6.80
CA TYR A 106 14.13 0.99 -6.13
C TYR A 106 14.85 2.16 -5.43
N SER A 107 15.05 3.28 -6.13
CA SER A 107 15.68 4.48 -5.59
C SER A 107 14.89 5.09 -4.44
N LYS A 108 13.55 5.09 -4.51
CA LYS A 108 12.66 5.58 -3.43
C LYS A 108 12.76 4.70 -2.19
N VAL A 109 12.79 3.38 -2.35
CA VAL A 109 12.95 2.44 -1.22
C VAL A 109 14.31 2.59 -0.56
N VAL A 110 15.38 2.65 -1.36
CA VAL A 110 16.75 2.93 -0.87
C VAL A 110 16.78 4.23 -0.08
N ALA A 111 16.28 5.33 -0.65
CA ALA A 111 16.25 6.63 0.02
C ALA A 111 15.41 6.61 1.31
N THR A 112 14.34 5.82 1.35
CA THR A 112 13.54 5.61 2.56
C THR A 112 14.38 4.95 3.65
N LEU A 113 15.10 3.87 3.33
CA LEU A 113 15.94 3.18 4.31
C LEU A 113 17.17 3.99 4.74
N GLU A 114 17.75 4.78 3.85
CA GLU A 114 18.82 5.73 4.21
C GLU A 114 18.30 6.79 5.19
N LEU A 115 17.15 7.39 4.91
CA LEU A 115 16.47 8.32 5.81
C LEU A 115 16.22 7.69 7.18
N ARG A 116 15.77 6.43 7.23
CA ARG A 116 15.45 5.74 8.50
C ARG A 116 16.67 5.27 9.27
N SER A 117 17.69 4.78 8.58
CA SER A 117 18.86 4.19 9.21
C SER A 117 19.96 5.19 9.50
N GLY A 118 19.94 6.36 8.85
CA GLY A 118 21.03 7.33 8.85
C GLY A 118 22.31 6.79 8.20
N LYS A 119 22.23 5.67 7.48
CA LYS A 119 23.37 4.97 6.88
C LYS A 119 23.12 4.73 5.41
N LYS A 120 24.19 4.86 4.62
CA LYS A 120 24.18 4.45 3.21
C LYS A 120 24.16 2.93 3.10
N GLY A 121 23.38 2.40 2.17
CA GLY A 121 23.37 0.97 1.87
C GLY A 121 24.71 0.50 1.29
N ARG A 122 25.11 -0.74 1.58
CA ARG A 122 26.28 -1.38 0.94
C ARG A 122 25.85 -2.25 -0.24
N GLU A 123 26.49 -2.10 -1.38
CA GLU A 123 26.25 -2.91 -2.57
C GLU A 123 26.81 -4.34 -2.43
N VAL A 124 26.07 -5.34 -2.90
CA VAL A 124 26.47 -6.76 -2.75
C VAL A 124 26.23 -7.66 -3.98
N LEU A 125 25.30 -7.34 -4.87
CA LEU A 125 24.99 -8.12 -6.08
C LEU A 125 25.36 -7.34 -7.34
N GLY A 126 26.60 -6.84 -7.42
CA GLY A 126 27.05 -6.01 -8.54
C GLY A 126 26.22 -4.74 -8.70
N GLY A 127 25.89 -4.07 -7.59
CA GLY A 127 25.03 -2.89 -7.57
C GLY A 127 23.53 -3.17 -7.52
N HIS A 128 23.06 -4.35 -7.94
CA HIS A 128 21.62 -4.68 -7.98
C HIS A 128 20.98 -4.99 -6.62
N ALA A 129 21.73 -4.88 -5.53
CA ALA A 129 21.18 -5.01 -4.19
C ALA A 129 21.99 -4.20 -3.19
N GLN A 130 21.28 -3.58 -2.26
CA GLN A 130 21.84 -2.79 -1.17
C GLN A 130 21.47 -3.38 0.18
N VAL A 131 22.45 -3.43 1.08
CA VAL A 131 22.30 -3.97 2.42
C VAL A 131 22.32 -2.85 3.45
N PHE A 132 21.28 -2.83 4.26
CA PHE A 132 21.11 -2.07 5.49
C PHE A 132 21.22 -3.05 6.68
N PRO A 133 21.34 -2.58 7.95
CA PRO A 133 21.62 -3.45 9.10
C PRO A 133 20.76 -4.72 9.18
N ASN A 134 19.45 -4.61 8.95
CA ASN A 134 18.47 -5.71 9.06
C ASN A 134 17.61 -5.87 7.79
N ILE A 135 17.93 -5.13 6.72
CA ILE A 135 17.14 -5.14 5.48
C ILE A 135 18.07 -5.24 4.27
N VAL A 136 17.73 -6.12 3.34
CA VAL A 136 18.38 -6.22 2.03
C VAL A 136 17.38 -5.78 0.97
N VAL A 137 17.70 -4.74 0.21
CA VAL A 137 16.88 -4.29 -0.91
C VAL A 137 17.46 -4.87 -2.21
N VAL A 138 16.64 -5.55 -2.98
CA VAL A 138 16.99 -6.17 -4.26
C VAL A 138 16.24 -5.46 -5.37
N GLU A 139 16.96 -5.14 -6.43
CA GLU A 139 16.41 -4.54 -7.63
C GLU A 139 15.60 -5.58 -8.41
N GLY A 140 14.29 -5.34 -8.52
CA GLY A 140 13.30 -6.18 -9.18
C GLY A 140 13.26 -6.00 -10.70
N ALA A 141 12.14 -6.36 -11.29
CA ALA A 141 11.97 -6.32 -12.74
C ALA A 141 11.51 -4.93 -13.21
N PRO A 142 11.83 -4.52 -14.44
CA PRO A 142 11.09 -3.47 -15.12
C PRO A 142 9.62 -3.88 -15.28
N ILE A 143 8.70 -2.96 -15.02
CA ILE A 143 7.27 -3.20 -15.25
C ILE A 143 6.99 -2.96 -16.72
N TYR A 144 6.67 -4.03 -17.45
CA TYR A 144 6.23 -3.95 -18.83
C TYR A 144 4.70 -3.83 -18.92
N PRO A 145 4.16 -3.12 -19.93
CA PRO A 145 2.73 -3.20 -20.25
C PRO A 145 2.32 -4.65 -20.48
N THR A 146 1.08 -4.99 -20.14
CA THR A 146 0.56 -6.37 -20.04
C THR A 146 0.77 -7.23 -21.29
N ASP A 147 0.85 -6.63 -22.48
CA ASP A 147 1.00 -7.33 -23.75
C ASP A 147 2.46 -7.75 -24.07
N TYR A 148 3.43 -7.36 -23.24
CA TYR A 148 4.87 -7.57 -23.49
C TYR A 148 5.44 -8.80 -22.75
N ARG A 149 4.64 -9.50 -21.92
CA ARG A 149 5.12 -10.63 -21.09
C ARG A 149 5.58 -11.86 -21.88
N LEU A 150 5.03 -12.07 -23.08
CA LEU A 150 5.45 -13.16 -23.97
C LEU A 150 6.74 -12.85 -24.74
N LEU A 151 7.24 -11.62 -24.65
CA LEU A 151 8.48 -11.27 -25.33
C LEU A 151 9.66 -11.97 -24.67
N PRO A 152 10.61 -12.51 -25.46
CA PRO A 152 11.82 -13.15 -24.93
C PRO A 152 12.60 -12.25 -23.96
N GLN A 153 12.59 -10.94 -24.21
CA GLN A 153 13.24 -9.95 -23.36
C GLN A 153 12.66 -9.95 -21.93
N HIS A 154 11.34 -9.89 -21.80
CA HIS A 154 10.66 -9.95 -20.50
C HIS A 154 10.98 -11.24 -19.74
N GLN A 155 10.96 -12.39 -20.43
CA GLN A 155 11.32 -13.66 -19.81
C GLN A 155 12.78 -13.70 -19.35
N SER A 156 13.69 -13.12 -20.13
CA SER A 156 15.10 -13.00 -19.76
C SER A 156 15.28 -12.13 -18.52
N ASP A 157 14.60 -10.99 -18.46
CA ASP A 157 14.65 -10.06 -17.34
C ASP A 157 14.07 -10.69 -16.06
N MET A 158 12.94 -11.38 -16.16
CA MET A 158 12.35 -12.10 -15.02
C MET A 158 13.25 -13.24 -14.51
N ARG A 159 13.91 -14.00 -15.40
CA ARG A 159 14.91 -15.01 -15.00
C ARG A 159 16.10 -14.39 -14.29
N SER A 160 16.58 -13.24 -14.80
CA SER A 160 17.67 -12.50 -14.18
C SER A 160 17.28 -12.03 -12.77
N VAL A 161 16.10 -11.45 -12.62
CA VAL A 161 15.54 -11.02 -11.32
C VAL A 161 15.42 -12.21 -10.37
N ALA A 162 14.82 -13.32 -10.79
CA ALA A 162 14.71 -14.53 -9.97
C ALA A 162 16.08 -15.06 -9.51
N SER A 163 17.09 -15.04 -10.38
CA SER A 163 18.46 -15.40 -10.01
C SER A 163 19.07 -14.44 -8.98
N ARG A 164 18.87 -13.12 -9.13
CA ARG A 164 19.34 -12.12 -8.16
C ARG A 164 18.67 -12.30 -6.80
N VAL A 165 17.35 -12.50 -6.79
CA VAL A 165 16.57 -12.76 -5.57
C VAL A 165 17.04 -14.02 -4.88
N LEU A 166 17.21 -15.14 -5.61
CA LEU A 166 17.72 -16.39 -5.06
C LEU A 166 19.09 -16.20 -4.40
N LYS A 167 20.02 -15.51 -5.06
CA LYS A 167 21.33 -15.19 -4.48
C LYS A 167 21.23 -14.33 -3.22
N ALA A 168 20.33 -13.33 -3.20
CA ALA A 168 20.11 -12.50 -2.02
C ALA A 168 19.55 -13.31 -0.85
N VAL A 169 18.58 -14.18 -1.13
CA VAL A 169 17.98 -15.12 -0.17
C VAL A 169 19.03 -16.05 0.41
N GLU A 170 19.79 -16.76 -0.43
CA GLU A 170 20.82 -17.69 0.02
C GLU A 170 21.87 -17.02 0.91
N ARG A 171 22.35 -15.84 0.52
CA ARG A 171 23.34 -15.08 1.31
C ARG A 171 22.76 -14.62 2.64
N THR A 172 21.51 -14.18 2.65
CA THR A 172 20.85 -13.72 3.87
C THR A 172 20.56 -14.90 4.81
N LEU A 173 20.03 -16.00 4.29
CA LEU A 173 19.81 -17.24 5.05
C LEU A 173 21.10 -17.80 5.66
N ARG A 174 22.21 -17.82 4.89
CA ARG A 174 23.52 -18.21 5.43
C ARG A 174 23.98 -17.29 6.57
N ARG A 175 23.68 -16.00 6.49
CA ARG A 175 24.02 -15.02 7.53
C ARG A 175 23.17 -15.19 8.79
N THR A 176 21.90 -15.54 8.63
CA THR A 176 20.96 -15.70 9.74
C THR A 176 20.89 -17.12 10.30
N GLY A 177 21.44 -18.12 9.60
CA GLY A 177 21.20 -19.54 9.92
C GLY A 177 19.75 -19.95 9.75
N GLY A 178 18.94 -19.17 9.04
CA GLY A 178 17.55 -19.48 8.73
C GLY A 178 17.45 -20.45 7.55
N GLU A 179 16.34 -21.18 7.48
CA GLU A 179 16.08 -22.13 6.39
C GLU A 179 14.78 -21.84 5.62
N LYS A 180 13.87 -21.07 6.23
CA LYS A 180 12.51 -20.87 5.74
C LYS A 180 12.27 -19.45 5.23
N LEU A 181 11.32 -19.33 4.31
CA LEU A 181 10.91 -18.08 3.70
C LEU A 181 9.41 -17.86 3.89
N VAL A 182 9.05 -16.62 4.19
CA VAL A 182 7.68 -16.13 4.05
C VAL A 182 7.71 -15.03 3.00
N TRP A 183 6.95 -15.21 1.93
CA TRP A 183 6.85 -14.22 0.86
C TRP A 183 5.61 -13.35 1.07
N HIS A 184 5.77 -12.04 1.04
CA HIS A 184 4.71 -11.04 1.14
C HIS A 184 4.62 -10.38 -0.23
N ASN A 185 3.57 -10.73 -0.97
CA ASN A 185 3.35 -10.23 -2.31
C ASN A 185 2.39 -9.04 -2.29
N THR A 186 2.90 -7.88 -2.71
CA THR A 186 2.10 -6.64 -2.80
C THR A 186 1.91 -6.15 -4.23
N HIS A 187 2.57 -6.77 -5.23
CA HIS A 187 2.56 -6.22 -6.59
C HIS A 187 2.65 -7.21 -7.76
N SER A 188 3.29 -8.39 -7.63
CA SER A 188 3.38 -9.31 -8.78
C SER A 188 3.63 -10.76 -8.38
N VAL A 189 2.73 -11.64 -8.83
CA VAL A 189 2.80 -13.10 -8.65
C VAL A 189 3.73 -13.76 -9.66
N GLU A 190 4.00 -13.11 -10.78
CA GLU A 190 4.68 -13.68 -11.95
C GLU A 190 6.11 -14.15 -11.66
N LEU A 191 6.78 -13.53 -10.68
CA LEU A 191 8.14 -13.90 -10.30
C LEU A 191 8.23 -15.37 -9.82
N PHE A 192 7.16 -15.91 -9.25
CA PHE A 192 7.10 -17.30 -8.79
C PHE A 192 7.26 -18.32 -9.93
N SER A 193 6.89 -17.97 -11.17
CA SER A 193 7.08 -18.83 -12.36
C SER A 193 8.54 -19.14 -12.61
N PHE A 194 9.43 -18.22 -12.21
CA PHE A 194 10.87 -18.29 -12.47
C PHE A 194 11.66 -18.83 -11.28
N PHE A 195 10.99 -19.19 -10.18
CA PHE A 195 11.64 -19.77 -9.02
C PHE A 195 12.10 -21.20 -9.27
N SER A 196 13.31 -21.50 -8.78
CA SER A 196 13.84 -22.85 -8.75
C SER A 196 13.08 -23.72 -7.75
N THR A 197 13.16 -25.04 -7.93
CA THR A 197 12.65 -26.02 -6.96
C THR A 197 13.20 -25.80 -5.55
N GLU A 198 14.47 -25.37 -5.44
CA GLU A 198 15.08 -25.07 -4.15
C GLU A 198 14.40 -23.89 -3.44
N MET A 199 14.09 -22.81 -4.17
CA MET A 199 13.39 -21.66 -3.62
C MET A 199 12.00 -22.06 -3.12
N TRP A 200 11.29 -22.88 -3.90
CA TRP A 200 9.98 -23.43 -3.51
C TRP A 200 10.04 -24.33 -2.27
N ASN A 201 11.09 -25.15 -2.12
CA ASN A 201 11.28 -25.98 -0.92
C ASN A 201 11.53 -25.17 0.36
N ARG A 202 12.13 -23.98 0.24
CA ARG A 202 12.39 -23.07 1.37
C ARG A 202 11.15 -22.25 1.75
N LEU A 203 10.22 -22.08 0.82
CA LEU A 203 9.01 -21.29 1.01
C LEU A 203 8.02 -22.03 1.90
N GLN A 204 7.67 -21.47 3.06
CA GLN A 204 6.64 -22.07 3.92
C GLN A 204 5.28 -21.41 3.75
N ALA A 205 5.27 -20.12 3.39
CA ALA A 205 4.04 -19.40 3.14
C ALA A 205 4.21 -18.23 2.15
N ILE A 206 3.13 -17.91 1.46
CA ILE A 206 2.94 -16.75 0.60
C ILE A 206 1.74 -15.96 1.16
N VAL A 207 1.95 -14.71 1.49
CA VAL A 207 0.93 -13.75 1.89
C VAL A 207 0.63 -12.87 0.69
N CYS A 208 -0.64 -12.78 0.31
CA CYS A 208 -1.09 -12.01 -0.84
C CYS A 208 -2.09 -10.96 -0.40
N THR A 209 -1.70 -9.70 -0.52
CA THR A 209 -2.63 -8.57 -0.48
C THR A 209 -3.16 -8.32 -1.87
N ASN A 210 -4.45 -7.99 -2.00
CA ASN A 210 -5.06 -7.54 -3.26
C ASN A 210 -5.00 -8.55 -4.46
N ALA A 211 -4.66 -9.82 -4.23
CA ALA A 211 -4.69 -10.84 -5.28
C ALA A 211 -6.13 -11.33 -5.57
N LEU A 212 -6.95 -11.44 -4.52
CA LEU A 212 -8.39 -11.71 -4.62
C LEU A 212 -9.18 -10.49 -4.18
N LYS A 213 -10.06 -10.00 -5.06
CA LYS A 213 -11.14 -9.10 -4.70
C LYS A 213 -12.29 -9.93 -4.13
N VAL A 214 -12.37 -9.98 -2.81
CA VAL A 214 -13.43 -10.66 -2.05
C VAL A 214 -14.34 -9.57 -1.48
N ASP A 215 -15.39 -9.18 -2.21
CA ASP A 215 -16.35 -8.20 -1.70
C ASP A 215 -17.58 -8.88 -1.07
N ASP A 216 -18.52 -8.06 -0.58
CA ASP A 216 -19.76 -8.54 0.03
C ASP A 216 -20.73 -9.19 -0.96
N ASN A 217 -20.46 -9.12 -2.27
CA ASN A 217 -21.35 -9.59 -3.32
C ASN A 217 -20.73 -10.70 -4.19
N ALA A 218 -19.41 -10.74 -4.35
CA ALA A 218 -18.72 -11.69 -5.21
C ALA A 218 -17.26 -11.92 -4.80
N VAL A 219 -16.69 -13.02 -5.30
CA VAL A 219 -15.25 -13.28 -5.26
C VAL A 219 -14.71 -13.30 -6.68
N SER A 220 -13.74 -12.44 -6.94
CA SER A 220 -13.03 -12.35 -8.21
C SER A 220 -11.56 -12.17 -7.97
N LEU A 221 -10.73 -12.61 -8.91
CA LEU A 221 -9.34 -12.15 -8.96
C LEU A 221 -9.35 -10.66 -9.33
N ALA A 222 -8.50 -9.87 -8.68
CA ALA A 222 -8.47 -8.42 -8.90
C ALA A 222 -8.14 -8.08 -10.37
N ASN A 223 -7.53 -9.02 -11.11
CA ASN A 223 -7.12 -8.84 -12.49
C ASN A 223 -7.31 -10.13 -13.31
N ARG A 224 -8.37 -10.21 -14.14
CA ARG A 224 -8.81 -11.42 -14.88
C ARG A 224 -7.76 -12.13 -15.76
N ARG A 225 -6.61 -11.51 -16.04
CA ARG A 225 -5.51 -12.09 -16.82
C ARG A 225 -4.40 -12.70 -15.96
N GLU A 226 -4.36 -12.38 -14.66
CA GLU A 226 -3.47 -13.05 -13.70
C GLU A 226 -4.01 -14.43 -13.30
N ASP A 227 -5.25 -14.74 -13.69
CA ASP A 227 -5.99 -15.95 -13.34
C ASP A 227 -5.27 -17.27 -13.70
N LEU A 228 -4.67 -17.36 -14.89
CA LEU A 228 -3.99 -18.59 -15.33
C LEU A 228 -2.63 -18.78 -14.64
N ILE A 229 -1.85 -17.70 -14.56
CA ILE A 229 -0.54 -17.69 -13.85
C ILE A 229 -0.76 -18.02 -12.37
N TRP A 230 -1.87 -17.52 -11.82
CA TRP A 230 -2.22 -17.73 -10.44
C TRP A 230 -2.66 -19.16 -10.13
N GLU A 231 -3.44 -19.79 -11.00
CA GLU A 231 -3.81 -21.20 -10.86
C GLU A 231 -2.55 -22.10 -10.86
N GLU A 232 -1.60 -21.85 -11.77
CA GLU A 232 -0.32 -22.54 -11.77
C GLU A 232 0.46 -22.38 -10.46
N HIS A 233 0.43 -21.16 -9.87
CA HIS A 233 1.08 -20.89 -8.59
C HIS A 233 0.40 -21.58 -7.41
N VAL A 234 -0.93 -21.67 -7.39
CA VAL A 234 -1.66 -22.41 -6.36
C VAL A 234 -1.35 -23.90 -6.47
N LEU A 235 -1.37 -24.47 -7.68
CA LEU A 235 -1.02 -25.88 -7.90
C LEU A 235 0.43 -26.18 -7.47
N ARG A 236 1.36 -25.26 -7.76
CA ARG A 236 2.74 -25.38 -7.32
C ARG A 236 2.86 -25.23 -5.80
N ALA A 237 2.14 -24.30 -5.19
CA ALA A 237 2.08 -24.18 -3.74
C ALA A 237 1.55 -25.46 -3.09
N GLU A 238 0.57 -26.13 -3.69
CA GLU A 238 0.09 -27.44 -3.24
C GLU A 238 1.17 -28.52 -3.33
N GLN A 239 1.88 -28.61 -4.46
CA GLN A 239 2.99 -29.56 -4.66
C GLN A 239 4.06 -29.41 -3.58
N PHE A 240 4.42 -28.18 -3.24
CA PHE A 240 5.47 -27.86 -2.26
C PHE A 240 4.93 -27.66 -0.82
N LYS A 241 3.62 -27.84 -0.59
CA LYS A 241 2.94 -27.64 0.71
C LYS A 241 3.12 -26.24 1.30
N VAL A 242 3.22 -25.24 0.44
CA VAL A 242 3.35 -23.82 0.78
C VAL A 242 1.98 -23.24 1.11
N THR A 243 1.83 -22.65 2.30
CA THR A 243 0.58 -22.00 2.69
C THR A 243 0.37 -20.69 1.93
N VAL A 244 -0.72 -20.54 1.20
CA VAL A 244 -1.09 -19.28 0.53
C VAL A 244 -2.17 -18.59 1.37
N LEU A 245 -1.92 -17.37 1.85
CA LEU A 245 -2.84 -16.59 2.66
C LEU A 245 -3.24 -15.31 1.92
N TYR A 246 -4.52 -15.16 1.61
CA TYR A 246 -5.05 -13.89 1.11
C TYR A 246 -5.49 -13.00 2.23
N VAL A 247 -5.23 -11.72 2.08
CA VAL A 247 -5.47 -10.71 3.11
C VAL A 247 -6.37 -9.67 2.50
N HIS A 248 -7.64 -9.72 2.87
CA HIS A 248 -8.58 -8.68 2.48
C HIS A 248 -8.41 -7.47 3.40
N GLU A 249 -8.42 -6.25 2.86
CA GLU A 249 -8.25 -5.00 3.63
C GLU A 249 -9.24 -4.90 4.80
N SER A 250 -10.45 -5.42 4.61
CA SER A 250 -11.48 -5.52 5.63
C SER A 250 -11.06 -6.17 6.93
N CYS A 251 -10.07 -7.07 6.88
CA CYS A 251 -9.64 -7.83 8.04
C CYS A 251 -8.95 -6.93 9.06
N SER A 252 -8.43 -5.80 8.59
CA SER A 252 -7.81 -4.77 9.41
C SER A 252 -8.82 -3.79 10.01
N GLY A 253 -10.09 -3.82 9.56
CA GLY A 253 -11.09 -2.81 9.88
C GLY A 253 -10.78 -1.43 9.29
N VAL A 254 -9.76 -1.32 8.43
CA VAL A 254 -9.29 -0.06 7.83
C VAL A 254 -10.23 0.46 6.75
N GLU A 255 -11.00 -0.42 6.11
CA GLU A 255 -12.12 -0.04 5.22
C GLU A 255 -13.18 0.85 5.91
N ASN A 256 -13.31 0.73 7.24
CA ASN A 256 -14.20 1.55 8.08
C ASN A 256 -13.50 2.76 8.68
N LEU A 257 -12.29 3.08 8.21
CA LEU A 257 -11.51 4.23 8.62
C LEU A 257 -11.36 5.19 7.43
N PRO A 258 -12.46 5.83 6.96
CA PRO A 258 -12.42 6.86 5.91
C PRO A 258 -11.39 7.96 6.13
N ASN A 259 -10.79 8.05 7.32
CA ASN A 259 -9.84 9.08 7.63
C ASN A 259 -8.64 8.57 8.42
N LEU A 260 -7.77 7.76 7.80
CA LEU A 260 -6.34 7.82 8.15
C LEU A 260 -5.83 9.29 8.07
N ARG A 261 -6.48 10.10 7.23
CA ARG A 261 -6.33 11.56 7.11
C ARG A 261 -6.71 12.35 8.38
N GLN A 262 -7.50 11.77 9.30
CA GLN A 262 -7.90 12.40 10.58
C GLN A 262 -6.95 12.10 11.73
N PHE A 263 -5.87 11.32 11.54
CA PHE A 263 -4.88 11.18 12.62
C PHE A 263 -4.23 12.52 12.91
N LYS A 264 -4.62 13.07 14.06
CA LYS A 264 -3.93 14.17 14.69
C LYS A 264 -2.46 13.80 14.83
N GLY A 265 -1.59 14.46 14.06
CA GLY A 265 -0.15 14.22 14.04
C GLY A 265 0.38 13.40 12.85
N PHE A 266 -0.45 12.64 12.11
CA PHE A 266 0.00 12.01 10.86
C PHE A 266 0.14 13.06 9.76
N ALA A 267 -0.82 13.97 9.63
CA ALA A 267 -0.70 15.12 8.75
C ALA A 267 0.61 15.92 9.01
N ASP A 268 1.03 16.02 10.28
CA ASP A 268 2.27 16.72 10.65
C ASP A 268 3.53 15.87 10.45
N ALA A 269 3.43 14.54 10.55
CA ALA A 269 4.56 13.63 10.49
C ALA A 269 4.78 13.02 9.10
N TRP A 270 3.76 12.89 8.26
CA TRP A 270 3.84 12.23 6.96
C TRP A 270 4.94 12.80 6.06
N PRO A 271 5.27 14.10 6.08
CA PRO A 271 6.39 14.60 5.30
C PRO A 271 7.73 14.02 5.82
N ALA A 272 7.88 13.85 7.14
CA ALA A 272 9.03 13.15 7.75
C ALA A 272 9.02 11.64 7.51
N MET A 273 7.93 11.12 6.94
CA MET A 273 7.77 9.69 6.71
C MET A 273 8.19 9.24 5.31
N LEU A 274 8.36 10.15 4.35
CA LEU A 274 8.72 9.84 2.97
C LEU A 274 10.07 10.48 2.61
N PRO A 275 10.91 9.81 1.79
CA PRO A 275 12.13 10.42 1.30
C PRO A 275 11.81 11.56 0.31
N SER A 276 12.69 12.55 0.22
CA SER A 276 12.50 13.76 -0.60
C SER A 276 12.04 13.45 -2.05
N PRO A 277 12.59 12.47 -2.79
CA PRO A 277 12.15 12.20 -4.17
C PRO A 277 10.71 11.70 -4.27
N GLY A 278 10.29 10.78 -3.38
CA GLY A 278 8.92 10.25 -3.37
C GLY A 278 7.90 11.30 -2.90
N TYR A 279 8.31 12.10 -1.91
CA TYR A 279 7.55 13.24 -1.42
C TYR A 279 7.32 14.31 -2.51
N LEU A 280 8.37 14.73 -3.22
CA LEU A 280 8.27 15.79 -4.22
C LEU A 280 7.43 15.39 -5.44
N ALA A 281 7.57 14.16 -5.93
CA ALA A 281 6.78 13.68 -7.06
C ALA A 281 5.27 13.63 -6.73
N LEU A 282 4.92 13.18 -5.52
CA LEU A 282 3.54 13.18 -5.04
C LEU A 282 2.98 14.57 -4.91
N LEU A 283 3.75 15.50 -4.35
CA LEU A 283 3.36 16.90 -4.23
C LEU A 283 3.08 17.49 -5.62
N GLN A 284 4.03 17.36 -6.55
CA GLN A 284 3.87 17.85 -7.92
C GLN A 284 2.63 17.26 -8.61
N TRP A 285 2.41 15.96 -8.48
CA TRP A 285 1.24 15.29 -9.06
C TRP A 285 -0.08 15.78 -8.46
N THR A 286 -0.18 15.83 -7.12
CA THR A 286 -1.37 16.29 -6.40
C THR A 286 -1.67 17.76 -6.69
N PHE A 287 -0.65 18.61 -6.75
CA PHE A 287 -0.82 20.04 -7.04
C PHE A 287 -1.22 20.30 -8.48
N GLY A 288 -0.63 19.57 -9.43
CA GLY A 288 -1.03 19.64 -10.83
C GLY A 288 -2.49 19.24 -11.01
N ASN A 289 -2.93 18.15 -10.38
CA ASN A 289 -4.33 17.69 -10.41
C ASN A 289 -5.29 18.68 -9.79
N LEU A 290 -4.93 19.26 -8.63
CA LEU A 290 -5.79 20.18 -7.93
C LEU A 290 -5.92 21.52 -8.66
N ALA A 291 -4.80 22.07 -9.14
CA ALA A 291 -4.81 23.26 -9.97
C ALA A 291 -5.65 23.01 -11.23
N GLN A 292 -5.49 21.85 -11.89
CA GLN A 292 -6.28 21.47 -13.05
C GLN A 292 -7.79 21.50 -12.74
N LEU A 293 -8.22 20.86 -11.65
CA LEU A 293 -9.63 20.85 -11.25
C LEU A 293 -10.17 22.26 -11.02
N ILE A 294 -9.42 23.10 -10.30
CA ILE A 294 -9.81 24.48 -10.01
C ILE A 294 -9.95 25.29 -11.31
N PHE A 295 -8.98 25.22 -12.22
CA PHE A 295 -9.06 25.91 -13.52
C PHE A 295 -10.19 25.36 -14.40
N GLN A 296 -10.47 24.06 -14.38
CA GLN A 296 -11.60 23.45 -15.10
C GLN A 296 -12.95 23.95 -14.54
N SER A 297 -13.04 24.18 -13.23
CA SER A 297 -14.22 24.80 -12.61
C SER A 297 -14.42 26.24 -13.05
N VAL A 298 -13.36 27.05 -13.08
CA VAL A 298 -13.43 28.43 -13.62
C VAL A 298 -13.85 28.43 -15.08
N ALA A 299 -13.24 27.57 -15.89
CA ALA A 299 -13.58 27.41 -17.30
C ALA A 299 -15.07 27.13 -17.51
N ALA A 300 -15.65 26.30 -16.64
CA ALA A 300 -17.08 25.99 -16.67
C ALA A 300 -17.96 27.18 -16.28
N VAL A 301 -17.61 27.88 -15.19
CA VAL A 301 -18.31 29.06 -14.67
C VAL A 301 -18.28 30.21 -15.67
N ASP A 302 -17.10 30.56 -16.17
CA ASP A 302 -16.88 31.66 -17.12
C ASP A 302 -17.26 31.30 -18.55
N HIS A 303 -17.70 30.05 -18.79
CA HIS A 303 -17.94 29.48 -20.11
C HIS A 303 -16.76 29.65 -21.09
N CYS A 304 -15.52 29.59 -20.57
CA CYS A 304 -14.30 29.71 -21.35
C CYS A 304 -13.56 28.37 -21.43
N TYR A 305 -13.33 27.87 -22.64
CA TYR A 305 -12.86 26.49 -22.87
C TYR A 305 -11.61 26.46 -23.74
N ARG A 306 -10.90 25.33 -23.73
CA ARG A 306 -9.75 25.06 -24.61
C ARG A 306 -8.68 26.16 -24.51
N GLY A 307 -8.13 26.61 -25.63
CA GLY A 307 -7.06 27.60 -25.70
C GLY A 307 -7.36 28.93 -24.98
N GLU A 308 -8.62 29.34 -24.89
CA GLU A 308 -8.99 30.55 -24.14
C GLU A 308 -8.77 30.39 -22.63
N CYS A 309 -9.07 29.21 -22.08
CA CYS A 309 -8.76 28.90 -20.68
C CYS A 309 -7.24 28.87 -20.45
N VAL A 310 -6.49 28.23 -21.35
CA VAL A 310 -5.01 28.18 -21.28
C VAL A 310 -4.41 29.58 -21.35
N ARG A 311 -4.95 30.47 -22.18
CA ARG A 311 -4.51 31.87 -22.27
C ARG A 311 -4.69 32.61 -20.95
N ARG A 312 -5.85 32.45 -20.31
CA ARG A 312 -6.12 33.03 -18.98
C ARG A 312 -5.22 32.43 -17.91
N ALA A 313 -5.01 31.12 -17.94
CA ALA A 313 -4.07 30.44 -17.05
C ALA A 313 -2.65 31.00 -17.21
N ARG A 314 -2.15 31.15 -18.44
CA ARG A 314 -0.83 31.77 -18.71
C ARG A 314 -0.73 33.20 -18.18
N ALA A 315 -1.77 34.01 -18.34
CA ALA A 315 -1.78 35.38 -17.84
C ALA A 315 -1.72 35.44 -16.30
N LEU A 316 -2.40 34.53 -15.61
CA LEU A 316 -2.31 34.42 -14.15
C LEU A 316 -0.91 33.92 -13.72
N LEU A 317 -0.40 32.90 -14.39
CA LEU A 317 0.90 32.29 -14.07
C LEU A 317 2.09 33.22 -14.33
N ALA A 318 1.97 34.17 -15.27
CA ALA A 318 2.99 35.17 -15.53
C ALA A 318 3.29 36.08 -14.32
N GLN A 319 2.42 36.09 -13.30
CA GLN A 319 2.60 36.82 -12.05
C GLN A 319 3.40 36.02 -11.00
N HIS A 320 3.83 34.80 -11.33
CA HIS A 320 4.44 33.85 -10.41
C HIS A 320 5.71 33.21 -11.01
N ASP A 321 6.88 33.63 -10.53
CA ASP A 321 8.20 33.20 -11.04
C ASP A 321 8.42 31.68 -10.96
N SER A 322 7.72 31.00 -10.05
CA SER A 322 7.84 29.56 -9.81
C SER A 322 6.81 28.70 -10.56
N ALA A 323 5.92 29.31 -11.35
CA ALA A 323 4.82 28.63 -12.06
C ALA A 323 5.28 27.43 -12.89
N GLN A 324 6.45 27.54 -13.51
CA GLN A 324 7.08 26.49 -14.31
C GLN A 324 7.22 25.13 -13.60
N TYR A 325 7.28 25.10 -12.27
CA TYR A 325 7.47 23.87 -11.50
C TYR A 325 6.19 23.08 -11.22
N TRP A 326 5.01 23.70 -11.35
CA TRP A 326 3.74 23.07 -10.97
C TRP A 326 2.63 23.23 -12.02
N ALA A 327 2.74 24.20 -12.92
CA ALA A 327 1.68 24.58 -13.83
C ALA A 327 1.67 23.82 -15.17
N LYS A 328 2.57 22.87 -15.40
CA LYS A 328 2.70 22.19 -16.70
C LYS A 328 1.37 21.58 -17.17
N ARG A 329 0.67 20.91 -16.26
CA ARG A 329 -0.58 20.19 -16.54
C ARG A 329 -1.75 21.13 -16.83
N ILE A 330 -1.82 22.30 -16.17
CA ILE A 330 -2.91 23.27 -16.41
C ILE A 330 -2.76 24.06 -17.71
N LEU A 331 -1.66 23.86 -18.43
CA LEU A 331 -1.43 24.46 -19.74
C LEU A 331 -1.77 23.51 -20.89
N GLU A 332 -2.27 22.31 -20.60
CA GLU A 332 -2.72 21.32 -21.57
C GLU A 332 -4.16 21.63 -22.02
N GLU A 333 -4.31 22.06 -23.27
CA GLU A 333 -5.59 22.50 -23.84
C GLU A 333 -6.67 21.42 -23.82
N ASP A 334 -6.29 20.15 -23.96
CA ASP A 334 -7.21 19.02 -24.01
C ASP A 334 -7.99 18.78 -22.72
N LEU A 335 -7.50 19.31 -21.61
CA LEU A 335 -8.16 19.20 -20.32
C LEU A 335 -9.37 20.14 -20.21
N TYR A 336 -9.51 21.13 -21.10
CA TYR A 336 -10.50 22.19 -21.01
C TYR A 336 -11.63 22.07 -22.04
N SER A 337 -11.99 20.83 -22.42
CA SER A 337 -13.17 20.61 -23.25
C SER A 337 -14.45 21.06 -22.53
N ARG A 338 -15.47 21.44 -23.31
CA ARG A 338 -16.76 21.88 -22.76
C ARG A 338 -17.42 20.79 -21.93
N GLU A 339 -17.44 19.54 -22.41
CA GLU A 339 -17.97 18.41 -21.63
C GLU A 339 -17.18 18.18 -20.34
N THR A 340 -15.84 18.16 -20.40
CA THR A 340 -15.00 17.89 -19.23
C THR A 340 -15.20 18.94 -18.14
N CYS A 341 -15.17 20.23 -18.49
CA CYS A 341 -15.36 21.32 -17.53
C CYS A 341 -16.77 21.32 -16.93
N ARG A 342 -17.81 21.10 -17.74
CA ARG A 342 -19.19 21.01 -17.24
C ARG A 342 -19.41 19.80 -16.35
N MET A 343 -18.83 18.65 -16.68
CA MET A 343 -18.86 17.48 -15.80
C MET A 343 -18.19 17.77 -14.47
N VAL A 344 -17.04 18.46 -14.45
CA VAL A 344 -16.37 18.86 -13.20
C VAL A 344 -17.29 19.74 -12.35
N LEU A 345 -17.93 20.75 -12.95
CA LEU A 345 -18.86 21.66 -12.27
C LEU A 345 -20.13 20.95 -11.76
N ALA A 346 -20.65 19.97 -12.50
CA ALA A 346 -21.88 19.25 -12.17
C ALA A 346 -21.66 18.01 -11.28
N SER A 347 -20.42 17.60 -11.02
CA SER A 347 -20.12 16.31 -10.37
C SER A 347 -19.60 16.44 -8.94
N ARG A 348 -19.53 15.27 -8.27
CA ARG A 348 -18.82 15.05 -7.00
C ARG A 348 -17.35 15.52 -7.00
N LYS A 349 -16.77 15.93 -8.13
CA LYS A 349 -15.40 16.46 -8.20
C LYS A 349 -15.22 17.81 -7.50
N LEU A 350 -16.28 18.63 -7.41
CA LEU A 350 -16.28 19.80 -6.52
C LEU A 350 -16.43 19.41 -5.05
N GLU A 351 -17.16 18.33 -4.76
CA GLU A 351 -17.21 17.77 -3.40
C GLU A 351 -15.86 17.17 -3.00
N LEU A 352 -15.10 16.62 -3.96
CA LEU A 352 -13.70 16.24 -3.76
C LEU A 352 -12.85 17.45 -3.40
N LEU A 353 -13.10 18.65 -3.97
CA LEU A 353 -12.48 19.89 -3.50
C LEU A 353 -12.83 20.16 -2.03
N GLY A 354 -14.10 20.00 -1.66
CA GLY A 354 -14.60 20.05 -0.29
C GLY A 354 -13.95 19.08 0.69
N GLY A 355 -13.64 17.86 0.24
CA GLY A 355 -12.95 16.82 1.00
C GLY A 355 -11.42 16.99 1.07
N LEU A 356 -10.86 18.03 0.44
CA LEU A 356 -9.41 18.28 0.39
C LEU A 356 -8.78 18.67 1.72
N ASP A 357 -9.55 19.03 2.74
CA ASP A 357 -9.01 19.22 4.10
C ASP A 357 -8.18 18.00 4.53
N GLY A 358 -8.64 16.79 4.18
CA GLY A 358 -7.91 15.55 4.39
C GLY A 358 -6.79 15.28 3.35
N ASN A 359 -7.05 15.47 2.06
CA ASN A 359 -6.10 15.12 0.98
C ASN A 359 -4.91 16.07 0.87
N ILE A 360 -5.06 17.32 1.28
CA ILE A 360 -3.99 18.32 1.26
C ILE A 360 -3.16 18.25 2.54
N SER A 361 -3.79 17.86 3.64
CA SER A 361 -3.12 17.51 4.87
C SER A 361 -2.31 16.21 4.75
N CYS A 362 -2.76 15.26 3.90
CA CYS A 362 -2.07 14.01 3.60
C CYS A 362 -2.61 13.36 2.30
N PRO A 363 -1.89 13.44 1.16
CA PRO A 363 -2.36 12.97 -0.15
C PRO A 363 -2.16 11.47 -0.33
N ILE A 364 -2.71 10.67 0.59
CA ILE A 364 -2.53 9.23 0.59
C ILE A 364 -3.90 8.58 0.68
N ASP A 365 -4.42 8.23 -0.50
CA ASP A 365 -5.81 7.77 -0.67
C ASP A 365 -5.94 6.24 -0.66
N ALA A 366 -4.82 5.50 -0.79
CA ALA A 366 -4.78 4.04 -0.98
C ALA A 366 -3.93 3.29 0.06
N LEU A 367 -3.92 3.76 1.31
CA LEU A 367 -3.22 3.13 2.44
C LEU A 367 -3.76 1.77 2.93
N PRO A 368 -5.07 1.45 2.88
CA PRO A 368 -5.61 0.33 3.67
C PRO A 368 -5.02 -1.05 3.37
N ASP A 369 -4.91 -1.40 2.08
CA ASP A 369 -4.63 -2.77 1.64
C ASP A 369 -3.24 -3.25 2.07
N LYS A 370 -2.21 -2.43 1.81
CA LYS A 370 -0.82 -2.79 2.13
C LYS A 370 -0.51 -2.67 3.62
N LEU A 371 -1.29 -1.87 4.36
CA LEU A 371 -1.15 -1.79 5.81
C LEU A 371 -1.81 -2.96 6.53
N ALA A 372 -2.69 -3.74 5.89
CA ALA A 372 -3.20 -4.98 6.46
C ALA A 372 -2.07 -5.99 6.75
N ASP A 373 -0.96 -5.95 5.99
CA ASP A 373 0.23 -6.76 6.24
C ASP A 373 0.87 -6.49 7.61
N LEU A 374 0.65 -5.31 8.19
CA LEU A 374 1.12 -5.01 9.54
C LEU A 374 0.50 -5.96 10.57
N LEU A 375 -0.71 -6.46 10.34
CA LEU A 375 -1.37 -7.38 11.26
C LEU A 375 -0.78 -8.79 11.25
N ILE A 376 -0.11 -9.17 10.16
CA ILE A 376 0.39 -10.53 9.89
C ILE A 376 1.89 -10.55 9.51
N GLY A 377 2.63 -9.53 9.92
CA GLY A 377 4.08 -9.42 9.73
C GLY A 377 4.90 -10.33 10.67
N PRO A 378 6.24 -10.26 10.58
CA PRO A 378 7.14 -11.10 11.35
C PRO A 378 6.85 -11.02 12.85
N GLY A 379 6.40 -12.14 13.40
CA GLY A 379 6.36 -12.34 14.84
C GLY A 379 5.19 -11.83 15.63
N ARG A 380 4.09 -11.59 14.96
CA ARG A 380 2.91 -11.04 15.60
C ARG A 380 1.87 -12.15 15.77
N PRO A 381 1.61 -12.62 17.00
CA PRO A 381 0.57 -13.61 17.24
C PRO A 381 -0.79 -13.00 16.90
N THR A 382 -1.45 -13.60 15.93
CA THR A 382 -2.71 -13.17 15.33
C THR A 382 -3.90 -13.79 16.04
N ASN A 383 -3.88 -13.91 17.37
CA ASN A 383 -4.95 -14.55 18.15
C ASN A 383 -6.32 -13.86 17.99
N HIS A 384 -6.39 -12.75 17.25
CA HIS A 384 -7.57 -11.96 16.96
C HIS A 384 -8.01 -12.05 15.49
N LEU A 385 -7.25 -12.75 14.65
CA LEU A 385 -7.56 -13.01 13.25
C LEU A 385 -7.83 -14.50 13.07
N THR A 386 -8.51 -14.82 11.98
CA THR A 386 -8.86 -16.20 11.66
C THR A 386 -8.60 -16.40 10.17
N ALA A 387 -7.91 -17.48 9.82
CA ALA A 387 -7.63 -17.83 8.45
C ALA A 387 -8.55 -18.99 8.04
N ALA A 388 -9.51 -18.70 7.16
CA ALA A 388 -10.43 -19.71 6.65
C ALA A 388 -9.77 -20.49 5.51
N ARG A 389 -9.72 -21.82 5.62
CA ARG A 389 -9.35 -22.66 4.47
C ARG A 389 -10.40 -22.55 3.38
N VAL A 390 -9.98 -22.21 2.16
CA VAL A 390 -10.87 -22.06 1.02
C VAL A 390 -10.37 -22.82 -0.20
N ALA A 391 -11.27 -23.51 -0.88
CA ALA A 391 -11.08 -23.92 -2.27
C ALA A 391 -11.70 -22.84 -3.15
N VAL A 392 -10.96 -22.33 -4.13
CA VAL A 392 -11.47 -21.33 -5.08
C VAL A 392 -11.92 -22.08 -6.32
N ASP A 393 -13.20 -21.98 -6.68
CA ASP A 393 -13.67 -22.41 -8.00
C ASP A 393 -13.59 -21.21 -8.95
N HIS A 394 -12.50 -21.15 -9.71
CA HIS A 394 -12.20 -20.06 -10.64
C HIS A 394 -13.21 -19.97 -11.80
N ASN A 395 -13.84 -21.09 -12.19
CA ASN A 395 -14.81 -21.10 -13.29
C ASN A 395 -16.14 -20.44 -12.90
N ARG A 396 -16.45 -20.40 -11.60
CA ARG A 396 -17.73 -19.91 -11.06
C ARG A 396 -17.59 -18.67 -10.19
N GLY A 397 -16.36 -18.23 -9.87
CA GLY A 397 -16.12 -17.12 -8.96
C GLY A 397 -16.64 -17.39 -7.54
N THR A 398 -16.67 -18.65 -7.11
CA THR A 398 -17.20 -19.04 -5.80
C THR A 398 -16.08 -19.54 -4.88
N LEU A 399 -16.07 -19.08 -3.63
CA LEU A 399 -15.21 -19.64 -2.58
C LEU A 399 -15.95 -20.78 -1.88
N GLN A 400 -15.37 -21.96 -1.85
CA GLN A 400 -15.91 -23.06 -1.05
C GLN A 400 -15.07 -23.21 0.21
N VAL A 401 -15.70 -23.10 1.38
CA VAL A 401 -15.02 -23.41 2.63
C VAL A 401 -14.88 -24.92 2.71
N SER A 402 -13.64 -25.39 2.72
CA SER A 402 -13.35 -26.82 2.77
C SER A 402 -12.60 -27.16 4.04
N LEU A 403 -13.18 -28.06 4.84
CA LEU A 403 -12.55 -28.63 6.03
C LEU A 403 -11.89 -29.98 5.76
N SER A 404 -12.32 -30.66 4.68
CA SER A 404 -11.93 -32.04 4.37
C SER A 404 -10.75 -32.13 3.39
N ARG A 405 -10.46 -31.07 2.63
CA ARG A 405 -9.35 -31.07 1.66
C ARG A 405 -8.08 -30.51 2.28
N ARG A 406 -6.92 -31.06 1.87
CA ARG A 406 -5.59 -30.46 2.10
C ARG A 406 -5.41 -29.24 1.21
N VAL A 407 -6.25 -28.21 1.40
CA VAL A 407 -6.08 -26.96 0.65
C VAL A 407 -4.99 -26.16 1.34
N VAL A 408 -4.01 -25.71 0.55
CA VAL A 408 -2.93 -24.86 1.07
C VAL A 408 -3.32 -23.38 1.10
N THR A 409 -4.47 -23.06 0.50
CA THR A 409 -5.02 -21.72 0.34
C THR A 409 -5.96 -21.34 1.48
N PHE A 410 -5.73 -20.17 2.05
CA PHE A 410 -6.47 -19.58 3.13
C PHE A 410 -6.86 -18.15 2.78
N VAL A 411 -8.03 -17.72 3.20
CA VAL A 411 -8.44 -16.32 3.18
C VAL A 411 -8.52 -15.86 4.62
N LEU A 412 -7.80 -14.79 4.94
CA LEU A 412 -7.95 -14.11 6.21
C LEU A 412 -9.38 -13.59 6.27
N VAL A 413 -10.12 -14.04 7.28
CA VAL A 413 -11.42 -13.49 7.61
C VAL A 413 -11.25 -12.61 8.84
N GLY A 414 -11.61 -11.34 8.68
CA GLY A 414 -11.68 -10.42 9.81
C GLY A 414 -12.56 -10.98 10.92
N PRO A 415 -12.32 -10.59 12.18
CA PRO A 415 -13.08 -11.10 13.31
C PRO A 415 -14.60 -10.87 13.14
N ILE A 416 -15.36 -11.92 13.47
CA ILE A 416 -16.84 -11.95 13.33
C ILE A 416 -17.54 -11.13 14.43
N ARG A 417 -16.82 -10.84 15.53
CA ARG A 417 -17.36 -10.15 16.70
C ARG A 417 -16.87 -8.71 16.76
N PRO A 418 -17.73 -7.73 17.05
CA PRO A 418 -17.34 -6.33 17.20
C PRO A 418 -16.18 -6.11 18.19
N ALA A 419 -16.18 -6.83 19.31
CA ALA A 419 -15.11 -6.74 20.31
C ALA A 419 -13.74 -7.15 19.76
N SER A 420 -13.69 -8.12 18.86
CA SER A 420 -12.44 -8.57 18.23
C SER A 420 -12.01 -7.64 17.09
N GLN A 421 -12.96 -7.05 16.37
CA GLN A 421 -12.68 -5.98 15.40
C GLN A 421 -12.05 -4.77 16.08
N GLU A 422 -12.61 -4.32 17.21
CA GLU A 422 -12.05 -3.20 17.96
C GLU A 422 -10.64 -3.49 18.47
N ARG A 423 -10.35 -4.73 18.87
CA ARG A 423 -9.00 -5.16 19.27
C ARG A 423 -8.02 -5.11 18.10
N VAL A 424 -8.37 -5.65 16.94
CA VAL A 424 -7.52 -5.59 15.74
C VAL A 424 -7.24 -4.13 15.37
N ARG A 425 -8.27 -3.29 15.36
CA ARG A 425 -8.17 -1.85 15.12
C ARG A 425 -7.26 -1.17 16.14
N THR A 426 -7.43 -1.47 17.43
CA THR A 426 -6.59 -0.93 18.51
C THR A 426 -5.13 -1.32 18.36
N VAL A 427 -4.85 -2.57 18.00
CA VAL A 427 -3.47 -3.05 17.77
C VAL A 427 -2.84 -2.33 16.58
N PHE A 428 -3.59 -2.21 15.48
CA PHE A 428 -3.17 -1.45 14.32
C PHE A 428 -2.87 0.01 14.68
N TRP A 429 -3.77 0.66 15.43
CA TRP A 429 -3.61 2.01 15.98
C TRP A 429 -2.42 2.21 16.86
N ALA A 430 -2.22 1.36 17.86
CA ALA A 430 -1.08 1.48 18.74
C ALA A 430 0.25 1.42 17.95
N ARG A 431 0.32 0.57 16.92
CA ARG A 431 1.52 0.47 16.07
C ARG A 431 1.70 1.70 15.20
N TRP A 432 0.62 2.16 14.57
CA TRP A 432 0.66 3.31 13.71
C TRP A 432 1.04 4.59 14.48
N GLU A 433 0.42 4.82 15.63
CA GLU A 433 0.75 5.93 16.52
C GLU A 433 2.18 5.84 17.04
N ASN A 434 2.63 4.65 17.44
CA ASN A 434 4.01 4.45 17.87
C ASN A 434 5.00 4.73 16.73
N PHE A 435 4.70 4.26 15.52
CA PHE A 435 5.49 4.56 14.33
C PHE A 435 5.56 6.07 14.08
N VAL A 436 4.42 6.76 14.03
CA VAL A 436 4.34 8.22 13.86
C VAL A 436 5.13 8.95 14.95
N ARG A 437 4.98 8.55 16.23
CA ARG A 437 5.72 9.12 17.37
C ARG A 437 7.23 8.95 17.21
N LEU A 438 7.70 7.75 16.90
CA LEU A 438 9.13 7.46 16.71
C LEU A 438 9.72 8.28 15.56
N ILE A 439 8.96 8.45 14.46
CA ILE A 439 9.42 9.30 13.36
C ILE A 439 9.54 10.76 13.81
N ARG A 440 8.56 11.30 14.53
CA ARG A 440 8.60 12.68 15.02
C ARG A 440 9.76 12.95 15.98
N GLU A 441 10.13 11.97 16.80
CA GLU A 441 11.24 12.09 17.75
C GLU A 441 12.61 12.05 17.06
N ARG A 442 12.73 11.26 15.98
CA ARG A 442 14.03 10.91 15.39
C ARG A 442 14.35 11.66 14.11
N ASN A 443 13.33 12.04 13.35
CA ASN A 443 13.49 12.70 12.06
C ASN A 443 12.88 14.11 12.14
N PRO A 444 13.69 15.17 11.96
CA PRO A 444 13.11 16.48 11.72
C PRO A 444 12.23 16.41 10.46
N PRO A 445 11.15 17.20 10.38
CA PRO A 445 10.36 17.32 9.15
C PRO A 445 11.29 17.62 7.97
N PRO A 446 11.04 17.03 6.79
CA PRO A 446 11.90 17.23 5.63
C PRO A 446 11.97 18.72 5.35
N THR A 447 13.19 19.23 5.18
CA THR A 447 13.38 20.55 4.61
C THR A 447 13.16 20.44 3.12
N LEU A 448 12.17 21.19 2.62
CA LEU A 448 12.01 21.38 1.19
C LEU A 448 13.18 22.20 0.65
N SER A 449 13.48 22.07 -0.64
CA SER A 449 14.33 23.07 -1.28
C SER A 449 13.58 24.41 -1.30
N ARG A 450 14.30 25.52 -1.15
CA ARG A 450 13.72 26.87 -1.24
C ARG A 450 12.87 27.09 -2.50
N PRO A 451 13.29 26.65 -3.71
CA PRO A 451 12.47 26.80 -4.92
C PRO A 451 11.09 26.15 -4.80
N ILE A 452 11.00 24.97 -4.17
CA ILE A 452 9.73 24.24 -4.01
C ILE A 452 8.87 24.90 -2.93
N ALA A 453 9.48 25.39 -1.85
CA ALA A 453 8.77 26.16 -0.84
C ALA A 453 8.21 27.50 -1.38
N SER A 454 8.95 28.17 -2.28
CA SER A 454 8.46 29.35 -3.00
C SER A 454 7.35 28.98 -4.00
N ALA A 455 7.51 27.88 -4.74
CA ALA A 455 6.48 27.35 -5.64
C ALA A 455 5.15 27.08 -4.92
N TRP A 456 5.22 26.55 -3.70
CA TRP A 456 4.05 26.35 -2.86
C TRP A 456 3.36 27.66 -2.48
N LYS A 457 4.13 28.68 -2.07
CA LYS A 457 3.59 29.99 -1.71
C LYS A 457 2.85 30.62 -2.89
N ASP A 458 3.46 30.59 -4.07
CA ASP A 458 2.88 31.15 -5.29
C ASP A 458 1.64 30.37 -5.73
N TRP A 459 1.67 29.03 -5.65
CA TRP A 459 0.52 28.17 -5.91
C TRP A 459 -0.65 28.52 -4.99
N CYS A 460 -0.43 28.63 -3.67
CA CYS A 460 -1.48 29.00 -2.72
C CYS A 460 -2.08 30.37 -3.05
N HIS A 461 -1.25 31.34 -3.43
CA HIS A 461 -1.71 32.67 -3.81
C HIS A 461 -2.57 32.64 -5.07
N ALA A 462 -2.10 31.97 -6.14
CA ALA A 462 -2.84 31.82 -7.38
C ALA A 462 -4.19 31.13 -7.14
N MET A 463 -4.20 30.02 -6.39
CA MET A 463 -5.43 29.26 -6.12
C MET A 463 -6.42 30.04 -5.25
N LYS A 464 -5.95 30.84 -4.28
CA LYS A 464 -6.83 31.68 -3.47
C LYS A 464 -7.63 32.66 -4.31
N SER A 465 -6.96 33.35 -5.24
CA SER A 465 -7.60 34.29 -6.17
C SER A 465 -8.64 33.59 -7.04
N VAL A 466 -8.34 32.38 -7.50
CA VAL A 466 -9.24 31.61 -8.36
C VAL A 466 -10.43 31.04 -7.59
N VAL A 467 -10.21 30.50 -6.40
CA VAL A 467 -11.28 29.97 -5.55
C VAL A 467 -12.23 31.08 -5.09
N PHE A 468 -11.71 32.26 -4.79
CA PHE A 468 -12.54 33.43 -4.49
C PHE A 468 -13.44 33.82 -5.67
N HIS A 469 -12.94 33.74 -6.91
CA HIS A 469 -13.74 33.97 -8.12
C HIS A 469 -14.88 32.95 -8.24
N ILE A 470 -14.58 31.64 -8.10
CA ILE A 470 -15.61 30.59 -8.13
C ILE A 470 -16.66 30.82 -7.02
N GLY A 471 -16.23 31.18 -5.81
CA GLY A 471 -17.14 31.42 -4.68
C GLY A 471 -18.05 32.64 -4.84
N LYS A 472 -17.69 33.61 -5.69
CA LYS A 472 -18.60 34.71 -6.07
C LYS A 472 -19.71 34.23 -7.00
N GLU A 473 -19.36 33.39 -7.96
CA GLU A 473 -20.27 32.89 -8.99
C GLU A 473 -21.12 31.69 -8.50
N LEU A 474 -20.65 30.97 -7.47
CA LEU A 474 -21.35 29.86 -6.80
C LEU A 474 -21.49 30.12 -5.29
N PRO A 475 -22.42 31.00 -4.85
CA PRO A 475 -22.54 31.41 -3.46
C PRO A 475 -22.85 30.24 -2.49
N ASP A 476 -23.58 29.22 -2.96
CA ASP A 476 -23.93 28.01 -2.21
C ASP A 476 -22.71 27.15 -1.87
N ARG A 477 -21.60 27.30 -2.60
CA ARG A 477 -20.34 26.57 -2.41
C ARG A 477 -19.24 27.40 -1.78
N ARG A 478 -19.47 28.70 -1.56
CA ARG A 478 -18.45 29.65 -1.07
C ARG A 478 -17.84 29.23 0.27
N GLU A 479 -18.67 28.89 1.25
CA GLU A 479 -18.19 28.50 2.59
C GLU A 479 -17.30 27.24 2.52
N GLN A 480 -17.69 26.27 1.70
CA GLN A 480 -16.94 25.03 1.49
C GLN A 480 -15.57 25.34 0.86
N LEU A 481 -15.56 26.15 -0.20
CA LEU A 481 -14.35 26.57 -0.92
C LEU A 481 -13.39 27.38 -0.02
N GLU A 482 -13.90 28.28 0.80
CA GLU A 482 -13.11 29.05 1.77
C GLU A 482 -12.50 28.14 2.85
N LYS A 483 -13.26 27.15 3.36
CA LYS A 483 -12.73 26.12 4.29
C LYS A 483 -11.58 25.33 3.66
N CYS A 484 -11.70 24.94 2.39
CA CYS A 484 -10.64 24.22 1.68
C CYS A 484 -9.36 25.04 1.52
N MET A 485 -9.49 26.32 1.12
CA MET A 485 -8.33 27.20 1.01
C MET A 485 -7.68 27.47 2.36
N LYS A 486 -8.48 27.59 3.44
CA LYS A 486 -7.95 27.70 4.79
C LYS A 486 -7.19 26.43 5.20
N ALA A 487 -7.72 25.25 4.91
CA ALA A 487 -7.04 23.97 5.17
C ALA A 487 -5.70 23.85 4.40
N ILE A 488 -5.63 24.37 3.18
CA ILE A 488 -4.36 24.50 2.42
C ILE A 488 -3.38 25.41 3.17
N GLU A 489 -3.81 26.62 3.52
CA GLU A 489 -2.97 27.66 4.15
C GLU A 489 -2.48 27.26 5.55
N ASP A 490 -3.30 26.48 6.25
CA ASP A 490 -3.04 25.95 7.58
C ASP A 490 -2.52 24.50 7.53
N GLY A 491 -2.28 23.93 6.35
CA GLY A 491 -1.83 22.55 6.19
C GLY A 491 -0.37 22.33 6.62
N ALA A 492 -0.02 21.06 6.86
CA ALA A 492 1.34 20.69 7.25
C ALA A 492 2.39 21.09 6.19
N MET A 493 2.03 21.00 4.91
CA MET A 493 2.85 21.48 3.80
C MET A 493 3.16 22.98 3.92
N THR A 494 2.14 23.81 4.15
CA THR A 494 2.34 25.25 4.35
C THR A 494 3.23 25.56 5.54
N ARG A 495 3.09 24.80 6.64
CA ARG A 495 4.00 24.92 7.79
C ARG A 495 5.45 24.59 7.41
N ILE A 496 5.69 23.53 6.65
CA ILE A 496 7.03 23.12 6.20
C ILE A 496 7.64 24.16 5.25
N CYS A 497 6.86 24.65 4.28
CA CYS A 497 7.30 25.70 3.36
C CYS A 497 7.64 27.00 4.12
N LYS A 498 6.75 27.44 5.03
CA LYS A 498 7.00 28.63 5.88
C LYS A 498 8.26 28.46 6.70
N ARG A 499 8.50 27.27 7.29
CA ARG A 499 9.73 26.98 8.05
C ARG A 499 10.96 27.06 7.15
N THR A 500 10.93 26.39 5.99
CA THR A 500 12.01 26.37 5.01
C THR A 500 12.40 27.78 4.56
N LEU A 501 11.42 28.64 4.29
CA LEU A 501 11.67 30.01 3.84
C LEU A 501 12.22 30.92 4.94
N ARG A 502 11.93 30.63 6.21
CA ARG A 502 12.39 31.39 7.38
C ARG A 502 13.81 31.04 7.83
N THR A 503 14.29 29.84 7.53
CA THR A 503 15.67 29.45 7.87
C THR A 503 16.67 30.18 6.95
N PRO A 504 17.71 30.86 7.47
CA PRO A 504 18.77 31.47 6.66
C PRO A 504 19.43 30.44 5.73
N ALA A 505 19.94 30.91 4.59
CA ALA A 505 20.62 30.06 3.59
C ALA A 505 21.90 29.44 4.15
#